data_AF-A0A660VHW1-F1
#
_entry.id   AF-A0A660VHW1-F1
#
_cell.length_a   1.000
_cell.length_b   1.000
_cell.length_c   1.000
_cell.angle_alpha   90.00
_cell.angle_beta   90.00
_cell.angle_gamma   90.00
#
_symmetry.space_group_name_H-M   'P 1'
#
loop_
_entity.id
_entity.type
_entity.pdbx_description
1 polymer ?
#
loop_
_entity_poly.entity_id
_entity_poly.type
_entity_poly.pdbx_seq_one_letter_code
_entity_poly.pdbx_strand_id
1 'polypeptide(L)'
;MGRALIIKLVLAGLLAALLAADSRLEAEERARRAVSVRVERLLPMQAKKDAIIAALVLKRGQRELLYARSGGVWRCRDVFGAVADWRAIQGLVDMLLDAEGTLQTDVTERFADYGIGTEQSWHVSLHGPGLLKQDDRDVFFDIELGDSLPTLGGGFVRMAGESVVRVIERDPRALINPLGMHPEATPLLDPHLVPGVWLAPGDQLNRVQVDRIDGVSYALELRSRELSPEHQARGVSPVQWVLAFPDGREQVASPDHAIAYTVFLSLVRWSMVLDPDRAEELGMQRLSGRVLLGTKQAAPMLLAFGPASRDELVPVANDWAKTLLAVPKQVGLLCLPRPEELLDAAGPNPWEPWLVEASRAMLEAR
;
A
#
# COMPACT_ATOMS: atom_id res chain seq x y z
N MET A 1 73.84 -21.96 2.14
CA MET A 1 72.75 -22.69 1.45
C MET A 1 71.46 -22.86 2.28
N GLY A 2 71.45 -22.72 3.61
CA GLY A 2 70.24 -22.99 4.44
C GLY A 2 69.08 -21.99 4.33
N ARG A 3 69.34 -20.67 4.21
CA ARG A 3 68.28 -19.65 4.19
C ARG A 3 67.37 -19.71 2.96
N ALA A 4 67.94 -19.96 1.79
CA ALA A 4 67.16 -20.08 0.55
C ALA A 4 66.26 -21.32 0.55
N LEU A 5 66.67 -22.40 1.23
CA LEU A 5 65.87 -23.61 1.36
C LEU A 5 64.66 -23.38 2.29
N ILE A 6 64.87 -22.68 3.40
CA ILE A 6 63.80 -22.34 4.37
C ILE A 6 62.74 -21.44 3.70
N ILE A 7 63.16 -20.42 2.95
CA ILE A 7 62.22 -19.52 2.25
C ILE A 7 61.39 -20.30 1.22
N LYS A 8 62.00 -21.21 0.46
CA LYS A 8 61.28 -22.06 -0.51
C LYS A 8 60.27 -23.00 0.16
N LEU A 9 60.61 -23.57 1.33
CA LEU A 9 59.70 -24.44 2.08
C LEU A 9 58.51 -23.66 2.66
N VAL A 10 58.75 -22.45 3.18
CA VAL A 10 57.67 -21.59 3.68
C VAL A 10 56.73 -21.18 2.56
N LEU A 11 57.28 -20.74 1.41
CA LEU A 11 56.46 -20.38 0.23
C LEU A 11 55.67 -21.57 -0.31
N ALA A 12 56.27 -22.77 -0.37
CA ALA A 12 55.56 -23.98 -0.81
C ALA A 12 54.41 -24.35 0.13
N GLY A 13 54.61 -24.23 1.46
CA GLY A 13 53.56 -24.48 2.44
C GLY A 13 52.42 -23.48 2.35
N LEU A 14 52.73 -22.19 2.13
CA LEU A 14 51.74 -21.13 1.97
C LEU A 14 50.93 -21.30 0.67
N LEU A 15 51.59 -21.68 -0.42
CA LEU A 15 50.92 -22.00 -1.68
C LEU A 15 49.99 -23.21 -1.55
N ALA A 16 50.43 -24.26 -0.85
CA ALA A 16 49.61 -25.43 -0.60
C ALA A 16 48.38 -25.11 0.28
N ALA A 17 48.54 -24.25 1.29
CA ALA A 17 47.44 -23.78 2.13
C ALA A 17 46.43 -22.93 1.33
N LEU A 18 46.90 -22.06 0.44
CA LEU A 18 46.04 -21.27 -0.44
C LEU A 18 45.30 -22.14 -1.44
N LEU A 19 45.95 -23.12 -2.08
CA LEU A 19 45.30 -24.07 -2.98
C LEU A 19 44.28 -24.96 -2.24
N ALA A 20 44.55 -25.32 -0.99
CA ALA A 20 43.61 -26.06 -0.16
C ALA A 20 42.38 -25.22 0.23
N ALA A 21 42.58 -23.93 0.52
CA ALA A 21 41.48 -23.01 0.78
C ALA A 21 40.64 -22.75 -0.49
N ASP A 22 41.29 -22.57 -1.64
CA ASP A 22 40.65 -22.34 -2.93
C ASP A 22 39.85 -23.56 -3.39
N SER A 23 40.44 -24.76 -3.32
CA SER A 23 39.71 -26.01 -3.61
C SER A 23 38.55 -26.29 -2.65
N ARG A 24 38.65 -25.84 -1.40
CA ARG A 24 37.54 -25.93 -0.44
C ARG A 24 36.44 -24.92 -0.76
N LEU A 25 36.79 -23.69 -1.13
CA LEU A 25 35.83 -22.68 -1.61
C LEU A 25 35.16 -23.14 -2.90
N GLU A 26 35.91 -23.69 -3.86
CA GLU A 26 35.36 -24.26 -5.08
C GLU A 26 34.46 -25.47 -4.80
N ALA A 27 34.80 -26.32 -3.82
CA ALA A 27 33.96 -27.44 -3.42
C ALA A 27 32.67 -26.96 -2.73
N GLU A 28 32.74 -25.91 -1.91
CA GLU A 28 31.58 -25.26 -1.31
C GLU A 28 30.71 -24.56 -2.36
N GLU A 29 31.33 -23.88 -3.34
CA GLU A 29 30.63 -23.31 -4.48
C GLU A 29 30.02 -24.37 -5.38
N ARG A 30 30.72 -25.48 -5.65
CA ARG A 30 30.21 -26.61 -6.42
C ARG A 30 29.10 -27.32 -5.67
N ALA A 31 29.17 -27.45 -4.34
CA ALA A 31 28.06 -27.97 -3.53
C ALA A 31 26.86 -27.01 -3.59
N ARG A 32 27.07 -25.69 -3.48
CA ARG A 32 26.02 -24.68 -3.68
C ARG A 32 25.43 -24.71 -5.09
N ARG A 33 26.24 -24.95 -6.13
CA ARG A 33 25.80 -25.08 -7.54
C ARG A 33 25.21 -26.45 -7.87
N ALA A 34 25.56 -27.51 -7.13
CA ALA A 34 25.02 -28.86 -7.25
C ALA A 34 23.70 -29.04 -6.51
N VAL A 35 23.34 -28.10 -5.64
CA VAL A 35 21.93 -27.74 -5.38
C VAL A 35 21.36 -26.96 -6.58
N SER A 36 21.77 -27.33 -7.81
CA SER A 36 21.07 -27.08 -9.08
C SER A 36 19.71 -27.77 -8.99
N VAL A 37 18.82 -27.14 -8.24
CA VAL A 37 17.92 -26.09 -8.68
C VAL A 37 16.90 -26.73 -9.61
N ARG A 38 16.11 -27.65 -9.05
CA ARG A 38 14.79 -27.93 -9.63
C ARG A 38 13.93 -26.73 -9.23
N VAL A 39 13.99 -25.68 -10.06
CA VAL A 39 13.06 -24.57 -9.98
C VAL A 39 11.69 -25.17 -10.29
N GLU A 40 10.83 -25.21 -9.28
CA GLU A 40 9.46 -25.67 -9.44
C GLU A 40 8.53 -24.50 -9.17
N ARG A 41 7.55 -24.32 -10.07
CA ARG A 41 6.46 -23.38 -9.83
C ARG A 41 5.69 -23.83 -8.60
N LEU A 42 5.31 -22.88 -7.75
CA LEU A 42 4.44 -23.17 -6.61
C LEU A 42 3.03 -23.56 -7.07
N LEU A 43 2.60 -23.05 -8.23
CA LEU A 43 1.34 -23.40 -8.87
C LEU A 43 1.53 -23.92 -10.31
N PRO A 44 0.86 -25.03 -10.69
CA PRO A 44 0.80 -25.47 -12.07
C PRO A 44 0.19 -24.39 -12.99
N MET A 45 0.73 -24.22 -14.20
CA MET A 45 0.25 -23.22 -15.18
C MET A 45 -1.25 -23.34 -15.52
N GLN A 46 -1.80 -24.56 -15.45
CA GLN A 46 -3.22 -24.79 -15.72
C GLN A 46 -4.10 -24.15 -14.64
N ALA A 47 -3.69 -24.25 -13.37
CA ALA A 47 -4.40 -23.62 -12.26
C ALA A 47 -4.39 -22.09 -12.36
N LYS A 48 -3.29 -21.49 -12.87
CA LYS A 48 -3.20 -20.04 -13.08
C LYS A 48 -4.21 -19.50 -14.10
N LYS A 49 -4.44 -20.22 -15.20
CA LYS A 49 -5.31 -19.74 -16.30
C LYS A 49 -6.80 -19.71 -15.92
N ASP A 50 -7.21 -20.58 -15.01
CA ASP A 50 -8.61 -20.75 -14.63
C ASP A 50 -8.94 -20.09 -13.27
N ALA A 51 -7.94 -19.53 -12.57
CA ALA A 51 -8.10 -18.95 -11.24
C ALA A 51 -8.84 -17.60 -11.28
N ILE A 52 -10.11 -17.59 -10.84
CA ILE A 52 -10.85 -16.37 -10.53
C ILE A 52 -10.72 -16.12 -9.02
N ILE A 53 -9.72 -15.34 -8.62
CA ILE A 53 -9.52 -14.99 -7.20
C ILE A 53 -10.55 -13.94 -6.78
N ALA A 54 -11.40 -14.30 -5.82
CA ALA A 54 -12.47 -13.45 -5.29
C ALA A 54 -12.24 -13.04 -3.83
N ALA A 55 -11.42 -13.80 -3.10
CA ALA A 55 -11.04 -13.52 -1.73
C ALA A 55 -9.58 -13.90 -1.43
N LEU A 56 -9.01 -13.24 -0.44
CA LEU A 56 -7.66 -13.43 0.10
C LEU A 56 -7.81 -13.47 1.62
N VAL A 57 -7.26 -14.51 2.25
CA VAL A 57 -7.20 -14.61 3.72
C VAL A 57 -5.74 -14.54 4.14
N LEU A 58 -5.45 -13.64 5.07
CA LEU A 58 -4.15 -13.52 5.73
C LEU A 58 -4.28 -13.94 7.18
N LYS A 59 -3.45 -14.88 7.64
CA LYS A 59 -3.38 -15.28 9.05
C LYS A 59 -1.97 -15.13 9.59
N ARG A 60 -1.86 -14.69 10.84
CA ARG A 60 -0.60 -14.68 11.61
C ARG A 60 -0.92 -14.87 13.09
N GLY A 61 -0.36 -15.91 13.70
CA GLY A 61 -0.75 -16.33 15.04
C GLY A 61 -2.26 -16.60 15.12
N GLN A 62 -2.95 -15.92 16.05
CA GLN A 62 -4.41 -16.05 16.24
C GLN A 62 -5.22 -15.05 15.41
N ARG A 63 -4.57 -14.16 14.66
CA ARG A 63 -5.23 -13.12 13.89
C ARG A 63 -5.46 -13.58 12.47
N GLU A 64 -6.70 -13.46 12.01
CA GLU A 64 -7.14 -13.77 10.66
C GLU A 64 -7.83 -12.54 10.06
N LEU A 65 -7.52 -12.24 8.79
CA LEU A 65 -8.04 -11.10 8.05
C LEU A 65 -8.51 -11.57 6.67
N LEU A 66 -9.79 -11.37 6.40
CA LEU A 66 -10.45 -11.67 5.14
C LEU A 66 -10.57 -10.40 4.29
N TYR A 67 -9.95 -10.44 3.12
CA TYR A 67 -10.11 -9.47 2.05
C TYR A 67 -10.98 -10.09 0.98
N ALA A 68 -12.05 -9.40 0.60
CA ALA A 68 -12.96 -9.89 -0.44
C ALA A 68 -13.51 -8.74 -1.29
N ARG A 69 -13.89 -9.04 -2.52
CA ARG A 69 -14.55 -8.06 -3.38
C ARG A 69 -15.98 -7.78 -2.89
N SER A 70 -16.33 -6.51 -2.77
CA SER A 70 -17.67 -6.04 -2.43
C SER A 70 -17.92 -4.69 -3.09
N GLY A 71 -19.04 -4.55 -3.81
CA GLY A 71 -19.35 -3.31 -4.53
C GLY A 71 -18.30 -2.94 -5.58
N GLY A 72 -17.62 -3.93 -6.19
CA GLY A 72 -16.58 -3.71 -7.20
C GLY A 72 -15.18 -3.41 -6.67
N VAL A 73 -15.00 -3.30 -5.35
CA VAL A 73 -13.70 -2.99 -4.73
C VAL A 73 -13.29 -4.04 -3.71
N TRP A 74 -11.98 -4.18 -3.47
CA TRP A 74 -11.46 -5.03 -2.41
C TRP A 74 -11.69 -4.37 -1.05
N ARG A 75 -12.20 -5.13 -0.09
CA ARG A 75 -12.45 -4.67 1.28
C ARG A 75 -11.97 -5.69 2.30
N CYS A 76 -11.42 -5.22 3.41
CA CYS A 76 -11.16 -6.04 4.59
C CYS A 76 -12.45 -6.16 5.41
N ARG A 77 -12.96 -7.38 5.57
CA ARG A 77 -14.22 -7.65 6.28
C ARG A 77 -14.07 -7.47 7.79
N ASP A 78 -12.92 -7.84 8.33
CA ASP A 78 -12.64 -7.79 9.77
C ASP A 78 -12.35 -6.38 10.30
N VAL A 79 -12.14 -5.42 9.40
CA VAL A 79 -11.88 -4.01 9.75
C VAL A 79 -12.98 -3.13 9.17
N PHE A 80 -14.20 -3.39 9.61
CA PHE A 80 -15.40 -2.59 9.29
C PHE A 80 -15.64 -2.36 7.79
N GLY A 81 -15.19 -3.28 6.93
CA GLY A 81 -15.30 -3.12 5.48
C GLY A 81 -14.34 -2.09 4.86
N ALA A 82 -13.24 -1.75 5.54
CA ALA A 82 -12.24 -0.81 5.06
C ALA A 82 -11.75 -1.18 3.65
N VAL A 83 -11.57 -0.16 2.80
CA VAL A 83 -11.09 -0.35 1.43
C VAL A 83 -9.64 -0.84 1.47
N ALA A 84 -9.38 -1.90 0.72
CA ALA A 84 -8.05 -2.47 0.61
C ALA A 84 -7.31 -1.89 -0.59
N ASP A 85 -5.98 -1.81 -0.48
CA ASP A 85 -5.10 -1.40 -1.55
C ASP A 85 -5.11 -2.47 -2.65
N TRP A 86 -5.82 -2.17 -3.73
CA TRP A 86 -5.96 -3.09 -4.85
C TRP A 86 -4.63 -3.41 -5.51
N ARG A 87 -3.66 -2.47 -5.52
CA ARG A 87 -2.35 -2.68 -6.15
C ARG A 87 -1.52 -3.62 -5.30
N ALA A 88 -1.54 -3.44 -3.99
CA ALA A 88 -0.86 -4.34 -3.06
C ALA A 88 -1.47 -5.75 -3.12
N ILE A 89 -2.80 -5.88 -3.13
CA ILE A 89 -3.48 -7.17 -3.28
C ILE A 89 -3.14 -7.82 -4.62
N GLN A 90 -3.29 -7.09 -5.73
CA GLN A 90 -3.02 -7.65 -7.06
C GLN A 90 -1.55 -8.05 -7.21
N GLY A 91 -0.63 -7.21 -6.73
CA GLY A 91 0.79 -7.51 -6.71
C GLY A 91 1.12 -8.75 -5.88
N LEU A 92 0.44 -8.95 -4.75
CA LEU A 92 0.60 -10.13 -3.91
C LEU A 92 0.08 -11.38 -4.64
N VAL A 93 -1.12 -11.30 -5.22
CA VAL A 93 -1.71 -12.40 -6.00
C VAL A 93 -0.80 -12.77 -7.16
N ASP A 94 -0.37 -11.80 -7.97
CA ASP A 94 0.51 -12.04 -9.12
C ASP A 94 1.84 -12.65 -8.68
N MET A 95 2.45 -12.12 -7.60
CA MET A 95 3.69 -12.65 -7.05
C MET A 95 3.55 -14.11 -6.61
N LEU A 96 2.45 -14.47 -5.95
CA LEU A 96 2.20 -15.84 -5.49
C LEU A 96 1.90 -16.80 -6.66
N LEU A 97 1.11 -16.36 -7.65
CA LEU A 97 0.78 -17.16 -8.83
C LEU A 97 1.99 -17.39 -9.75
N ASP A 98 2.95 -16.47 -9.76
CA ASP A 98 4.19 -16.56 -10.55
C ASP A 98 5.41 -17.03 -9.77
N ALA A 99 5.26 -17.31 -8.47
CA ALA A 99 6.37 -17.73 -7.64
C ALA A 99 6.94 -19.08 -8.09
N GLU A 100 8.26 -19.09 -8.22
CA GLU A 100 9.05 -20.30 -8.46
C GLU A 100 10.02 -20.47 -7.31
N GLY A 101 10.16 -21.72 -6.84
CA GLY A 101 10.92 -22.03 -5.65
C GLY A 101 11.92 -23.15 -5.86
N THR A 102 13.06 -23.04 -5.19
CA THR A 102 14.06 -24.12 -5.09
C THR A 102 13.89 -24.86 -3.78
N LEU A 103 13.95 -26.20 -3.81
CA LEU A 103 13.91 -27.05 -2.61
C LEU A 103 15.01 -26.63 -1.62
N GLN A 104 14.61 -26.32 -0.40
CA GLN A 104 15.53 -26.00 0.70
C GLN A 104 15.66 -27.14 1.70
N THR A 105 14.53 -27.74 2.10
CA THR A 105 14.47 -28.90 2.98
C THR A 105 13.15 -29.64 2.77
N ASP A 106 13.18 -30.95 2.95
CA ASP A 106 12.02 -31.86 3.07
C ASP A 106 11.92 -32.47 4.49
N VAL A 107 12.86 -32.13 5.38
CA VAL A 107 12.92 -32.59 6.77
C VAL A 107 12.05 -31.68 7.64
N THR A 108 10.93 -32.22 8.16
CA THR A 108 9.90 -31.48 8.89
C THR A 108 10.42 -30.85 10.18
N GLU A 109 11.35 -31.53 10.86
CA GLU A 109 11.97 -31.06 12.10
C GLU A 109 12.76 -29.76 11.91
N ARG A 110 13.13 -29.44 10.66
CA ARG A 110 13.89 -28.24 10.31
C ARG A 110 13.02 -27.08 9.86
N PHE A 111 11.69 -27.23 9.77
CA PHE A 111 10.82 -26.17 9.27
C PHE A 111 10.88 -24.89 10.11
N ALA A 112 10.98 -25.05 11.44
CA ALA A 112 11.12 -23.92 12.36
C ALA A 112 12.43 -23.13 12.14
N ASP A 113 13.50 -23.77 11.65
CA ASP A 113 14.76 -23.09 11.29
C ASP A 113 14.57 -22.07 10.15
N TYR A 114 13.46 -22.18 9.41
CA TYR A 114 13.09 -21.34 8.28
C TYR A 114 11.88 -20.43 8.59
N GLY A 115 11.47 -20.34 9.86
CA GLY A 115 10.32 -19.55 10.30
C GLY A 115 8.95 -20.17 9.96
N ILE A 116 8.92 -21.38 9.40
CA ILE A 116 7.69 -22.12 9.07
C ILE A 116 7.15 -22.82 10.33
N GLY A 117 5.84 -22.77 10.54
CA GLY A 117 5.15 -23.34 11.70
C GLY A 117 5.27 -22.50 12.98
N THR A 118 5.70 -21.24 12.86
CA THR A 118 5.95 -20.35 14.00
C THR A 118 4.85 -19.29 14.12
N GLU A 119 4.71 -18.62 15.27
CA GLU A 119 3.74 -17.51 15.42
C GLU A 119 4.06 -16.31 14.50
N GLN A 120 5.27 -16.26 13.95
CA GLN A 120 5.72 -15.21 13.04
C GLN A 120 5.44 -15.56 11.58
N SER A 121 5.04 -16.80 11.27
CA SER A 121 4.69 -17.20 9.92
C SER A 121 3.39 -16.51 9.47
N TRP A 122 3.35 -16.17 8.19
CA TRP A 122 2.13 -15.69 7.56
C TRP A 122 1.51 -16.83 6.77
N HIS A 123 0.25 -17.14 7.04
CA HIS A 123 -0.55 -17.98 6.17
C HIS A 123 -1.30 -17.10 5.19
N VAL A 124 -1.19 -17.41 3.91
CA VAL A 124 -1.85 -16.69 2.83
C VAL A 124 -2.65 -17.70 2.01
N SER A 125 -3.96 -17.51 1.95
CA SER A 125 -4.81 -18.33 1.09
C SER A 125 -5.62 -17.48 0.12
N LEU A 126 -5.67 -17.95 -1.13
CA LEU A 126 -6.43 -17.37 -2.22
C LEU A 126 -7.64 -18.23 -2.51
N HIS A 127 -8.79 -17.59 -2.60
CA HIS A 127 -10.07 -18.27 -2.69
C HIS A 127 -10.89 -17.76 -3.87
N GLY A 128 -11.68 -18.65 -4.45
CA GLY A 128 -12.66 -18.30 -5.45
C GLY A 128 -13.96 -17.76 -4.87
N PRO A 129 -14.94 -17.45 -5.74
CA PRO A 129 -16.20 -16.85 -5.35
C PRO A 129 -17.06 -17.73 -4.43
N GLY A 130 -16.73 -19.01 -4.28
CA GLY A 130 -17.43 -19.95 -3.38
C GLY A 130 -17.29 -19.62 -1.89
N LEU A 131 -16.17 -19.02 -1.45
CA LEU A 131 -15.88 -18.75 -0.03
C LEU A 131 -16.95 -17.89 0.63
N LEU A 132 -17.55 -16.95 -0.09
CA LEU A 132 -18.61 -16.07 0.43
C LEU A 132 -19.93 -16.80 0.73
N LYS A 133 -20.05 -18.10 0.38
CA LYS A 133 -21.25 -18.91 0.57
C LYS A 133 -21.06 -20.03 1.60
N GLN A 134 -19.85 -20.60 1.70
CA GLN A 134 -19.48 -21.66 2.64
C GLN A 134 -17.98 -21.57 2.94
N ASP A 135 -17.60 -21.65 4.23
CA ASP A 135 -16.25 -21.33 4.73
C ASP A 135 -15.13 -22.26 4.21
N ASP A 136 -15.47 -23.44 3.66
CA ASP A 136 -14.50 -24.48 3.27
C ASP A 136 -14.54 -24.84 1.77
N ARG A 137 -15.16 -24.01 0.92
CA ARG A 137 -15.17 -24.24 -0.52
C ARG A 137 -14.39 -23.16 -1.25
N ASP A 138 -13.59 -23.61 -2.21
CA ASP A 138 -12.93 -22.80 -3.24
C ASP A 138 -11.52 -22.27 -2.89
N VAL A 139 -10.76 -22.99 -2.04
CA VAL A 139 -9.32 -22.69 -1.84
C VAL A 139 -8.55 -23.04 -3.11
N PHE A 140 -8.01 -22.04 -3.79
CA PHE A 140 -7.15 -22.23 -4.97
C PHE A 140 -5.68 -22.39 -4.60
N PHE A 141 -5.27 -21.71 -3.53
CA PHE A 141 -3.89 -21.60 -3.13
C PHE A 141 -3.84 -21.36 -1.63
N ASP A 142 -2.97 -22.08 -0.92
CA ASP A 142 -2.73 -21.90 0.50
C ASP A 142 -1.25 -22.14 0.77
N ILE A 143 -0.60 -21.12 1.31
CA ILE A 143 0.84 -21.10 1.51
C ILE A 143 1.16 -20.51 2.88
N GLU A 144 2.21 -21.06 3.48
CA GLU A 144 2.85 -20.54 4.66
C GLU A 144 4.17 -19.84 4.27
N LEU A 145 4.32 -18.60 4.70
CA LEU A 145 5.51 -17.77 4.49
C LEU A 145 6.34 -17.74 5.78
N GLY A 146 7.57 -18.21 5.67
CA GLY A 146 8.57 -18.22 6.75
C GLY A 146 9.41 -16.95 6.74
N ASP A 147 10.68 -17.07 7.09
CA ASP A 147 11.61 -15.94 7.22
C ASP A 147 12.01 -15.33 5.87
N SER A 148 12.27 -14.00 5.87
CA SER A 148 12.90 -13.30 4.75
C SER A 148 14.35 -13.72 4.64
N LEU A 149 14.89 -13.60 3.43
CA LEU A 149 16.31 -13.62 3.12
C LEU A 149 16.74 -12.22 2.67
N PRO A 150 17.12 -11.30 3.59
CA PRO A 150 17.38 -9.89 3.27
C PRO A 150 18.46 -9.68 2.22
N THR A 151 19.47 -10.57 2.19
CA THR A 151 20.58 -10.51 1.23
C THR A 151 20.20 -10.92 -0.18
N LEU A 152 19.10 -11.66 -0.35
CA LEU A 152 18.63 -12.18 -1.64
C LEU A 152 17.31 -11.56 -2.09
N GLY A 153 16.61 -10.83 -1.22
CA GLY A 153 15.28 -10.26 -1.49
C GLY A 153 14.14 -11.29 -1.50
N GLY A 154 14.46 -12.55 -1.22
CA GLY A 154 13.56 -13.70 -1.22
C GLY A 154 13.05 -14.10 0.15
N GLY A 155 12.40 -15.26 0.22
CA GLY A 155 11.90 -15.81 1.48
C GLY A 155 11.69 -17.32 1.42
N PHE A 156 11.44 -17.92 2.59
CA PHE A 156 11.05 -19.33 2.68
C PHE A 156 9.55 -19.49 2.59
N VAL A 157 9.09 -20.51 1.89
CA VAL A 157 7.67 -20.82 1.77
C VAL A 157 7.40 -22.31 1.81
N ARG A 158 6.18 -22.67 2.22
CA ARG A 158 5.66 -24.03 2.22
C ARG A 158 4.20 -24.03 1.78
N MET A 159 3.87 -24.84 0.79
CA MET A 159 2.48 -25.05 0.37
C MET A 159 1.72 -25.85 1.44
N ALA A 160 0.45 -25.52 1.66
CA ALA A 160 -0.37 -26.26 2.61
C ALA A 160 -0.48 -27.75 2.19
N GLY A 161 -0.28 -28.65 3.16
CA GLY A 161 -0.27 -30.10 2.92
C GLY A 161 1.04 -30.65 2.33
N GLU A 162 1.99 -29.82 1.91
CA GLU A 162 3.31 -30.27 1.46
C GLU A 162 4.30 -30.41 2.62
N SER A 163 5.19 -31.40 2.49
CA SER A 163 6.31 -31.67 3.41
C SER A 163 7.62 -31.05 2.90
N VAL A 164 7.54 -29.94 2.16
CA VAL A 164 8.69 -29.32 1.49
C VAL A 164 8.71 -27.81 1.73
N VAL A 165 9.85 -27.30 2.17
CA VAL A 165 10.14 -25.87 2.24
C VAL A 165 10.96 -25.47 1.03
N ARG A 166 10.59 -24.36 0.41
CA ARG A 166 11.23 -23.80 -0.79
C ARG A 166 11.72 -22.39 -0.52
N VAL A 167 12.80 -22.00 -1.19
CA VAL A 167 13.23 -20.59 -1.29
C VAL A 167 12.66 -20.00 -2.56
N ILE A 168 12.00 -18.85 -2.44
CA ILE A 168 11.53 -18.04 -3.57
C ILE A 168 12.34 -16.75 -3.69
N GLU A 169 12.47 -16.24 -4.92
CA GLU A 169 13.30 -15.08 -5.23
C GLU A 169 12.74 -13.75 -4.72
N ARG A 170 11.42 -13.65 -4.53
CA ARG A 170 10.74 -12.43 -4.08
C ARG A 170 9.93 -12.73 -2.85
N ASP A 171 10.16 -11.97 -1.78
CA ASP A 171 9.42 -12.12 -0.53
C ASP A 171 8.02 -11.46 -0.60
N PRO A 172 6.92 -12.23 -0.55
CA PRO A 172 5.55 -11.67 -0.54
C PRO A 172 5.26 -10.85 0.71
N ARG A 173 6.02 -11.06 1.80
CA ARG A 173 5.89 -10.29 3.04
C ARG A 173 6.24 -8.82 2.84
N ALA A 174 7.02 -8.48 1.81
CA ALA A 174 7.28 -7.09 1.45
C ALA A 174 6.02 -6.34 0.97
N LEU A 175 5.01 -7.05 0.43
CA LEU A 175 3.72 -6.45 0.05
C LEU A 175 2.72 -6.46 1.21
N ILE A 176 2.74 -7.52 2.02
CA ILE A 176 1.88 -7.62 3.21
C ILE A 176 2.32 -6.59 4.25
N ASN A 177 3.63 -6.45 4.48
CA ASN A 177 4.17 -5.59 5.52
C ASN A 177 5.45 -4.84 5.06
N PRO A 178 5.34 -3.85 4.15
CA PRO A 178 6.48 -3.20 3.49
C PRO A 178 7.48 -2.51 4.42
N LEU A 179 7.08 -2.13 5.64
CA LEU A 179 7.93 -1.39 6.58
C LEU A 179 8.15 -2.12 7.91
N GLY A 180 7.84 -3.42 7.98
CA GLY A 180 7.86 -4.12 9.26
C GLY A 180 6.92 -3.46 10.28
N MET A 181 5.78 -2.95 9.81
CA MET A 181 4.71 -2.40 10.63
C MET A 181 4.38 -3.36 11.77
N HIS A 182 3.94 -2.79 12.89
CA HIS A 182 3.59 -3.53 14.10
C HIS A 182 2.74 -4.76 13.75
N PRO A 183 2.95 -5.93 14.40
CA PRO A 183 2.17 -7.15 14.10
C PRO A 183 0.65 -6.98 14.15
N GLU A 184 0.17 -5.98 14.91
CA GLU A 184 -1.24 -5.63 15.03
C GLU A 184 -1.76 -4.67 13.94
N ALA A 185 -0.87 -4.10 13.11
CA ALA A 185 -1.28 -3.30 11.96
C ALA A 185 -2.10 -4.16 11.00
N THR A 186 -3.18 -3.61 10.44
CA THR A 186 -3.96 -4.30 9.40
C THR A 186 -3.26 -4.07 8.05
N PRO A 187 -2.60 -5.09 7.47
CA PRO A 187 -1.91 -4.94 6.20
C PRO A 187 -2.88 -4.70 5.04
N LEU A 188 -2.36 -4.35 3.86
CA LEU A 188 -3.11 -4.26 2.60
C LEU A 188 -4.33 -3.31 2.60
N LEU A 189 -4.49 -2.44 3.60
CA LEU A 189 -5.51 -1.39 3.56
C LEU A 189 -5.03 -0.23 2.68
N ASP A 190 -5.96 0.41 1.96
CA ASP A 190 -5.65 1.67 1.29
C ASP A 190 -5.45 2.74 2.37
N PRO A 191 -4.26 3.37 2.48
CA PRO A 191 -3.95 4.24 3.60
C PRO A 191 -4.56 5.65 3.46
N HIS A 192 -5.27 5.96 2.36
CA HIS A 192 -5.73 7.31 2.06
C HIS A 192 -7.19 7.55 2.46
N LEU A 193 -7.51 8.79 2.84
CA LEU A 193 -8.90 9.23 3.05
C LEU A 193 -9.73 9.10 1.77
N VAL A 194 -9.10 9.38 0.63
CA VAL A 194 -9.65 9.20 -0.71
C VAL A 194 -8.99 7.95 -1.30
N PRO A 195 -9.67 6.79 -1.31
CA PRO A 195 -9.04 5.55 -1.79
C PRO A 195 -8.58 5.68 -3.24
N GLY A 196 -7.39 5.16 -3.54
CA GLY A 196 -6.81 5.26 -4.88
C GLY A 196 -7.62 4.56 -5.97
N VAL A 197 -8.50 3.63 -5.60
CA VAL A 197 -9.44 2.94 -6.51
C VAL A 197 -10.64 3.82 -6.91
N TRP A 198 -10.93 4.90 -6.17
CA TRP A 198 -12.03 5.81 -6.52
C TRP A 198 -11.70 6.64 -7.77
N LEU A 199 -10.44 7.05 -7.94
CA LEU A 199 -9.96 7.75 -9.13
C LEU A 199 -9.61 6.74 -10.22
N ALA A 200 -10.35 6.77 -11.34
CA ALA A 200 -10.00 5.98 -12.52
C ALA A 200 -8.64 6.44 -13.10
N PRO A 201 -7.89 5.56 -13.78
CA PRO A 201 -6.65 5.95 -14.45
C PRO A 201 -6.86 7.12 -15.42
N GLY A 202 -6.15 8.22 -15.20
CA GLY A 202 -6.26 9.44 -16.01
C GLY A 202 -7.45 10.35 -15.65
N ASP A 203 -8.24 10.02 -14.62
CA ASP A 203 -9.22 10.92 -14.02
C ASP A 203 -8.55 11.84 -12.99
N GLN A 204 -9.16 12.99 -12.73
CA GLN A 204 -8.65 13.97 -11.77
C GLN A 204 -9.80 14.67 -11.06
N LEU A 205 -9.52 15.20 -9.87
CA LEU A 205 -10.44 16.12 -9.21
C LEU A 205 -10.68 17.32 -10.12
N ASN A 206 -11.96 17.61 -10.38
CA ASN A 206 -12.38 18.78 -11.16
C ASN A 206 -13.30 19.71 -10.36
N ARG A 207 -13.78 19.24 -9.20
CA ARG A 207 -14.67 20.00 -8.32
C ARG A 207 -14.43 19.58 -6.88
N VAL A 208 -14.27 20.56 -5.99
CA VAL A 208 -14.19 20.34 -4.55
C VAL A 208 -15.11 21.36 -3.89
N GLN A 209 -16.22 20.91 -3.31
CA GLN A 209 -17.10 21.77 -2.53
C GLN A 209 -16.78 21.61 -1.05
N VAL A 210 -16.60 22.73 -0.36
CA VAL A 210 -16.25 22.78 1.06
C VAL A 210 -17.35 23.53 1.80
N ASP A 211 -17.93 22.89 2.81
CA ASP A 211 -18.89 23.49 3.74
C ASP A 211 -18.33 23.41 5.15
N ARG A 212 -18.13 24.56 5.80
CA ARG A 212 -17.53 24.65 7.14
C ARG A 212 -18.58 24.91 8.22
N ILE A 213 -18.28 24.50 9.45
CA ILE A 213 -19.15 24.75 10.61
C ILE A 213 -19.36 26.24 10.91
N ASP A 214 -18.42 27.11 10.52
CA ASP A 214 -18.53 28.57 10.68
C ASP A 214 -19.43 29.24 9.62
N GLY A 215 -20.10 28.45 8.78
CA GLY A 215 -21.04 28.92 7.76
C GLY A 215 -20.38 29.28 6.42
N VAL A 216 -19.06 29.20 6.32
CA VAL A 216 -18.33 29.42 5.06
C VAL A 216 -18.57 28.23 4.14
N SER A 217 -19.02 28.51 2.91
CA SER A 217 -19.26 27.52 1.86
C SER A 217 -18.78 28.03 0.51
N TYR A 218 -18.15 27.16 -0.28
CA TYR A 218 -17.68 27.45 -1.63
C TYR A 218 -17.43 26.16 -2.43
N ALA A 219 -17.33 26.29 -3.76
CA ALA A 219 -16.86 25.25 -4.66
C ALA A 219 -15.62 25.70 -5.43
N LEU A 220 -14.56 24.92 -5.36
CA LEU A 220 -13.36 25.04 -6.19
C LEU A 220 -13.55 24.19 -7.45
N GLU A 221 -13.60 24.82 -8.62
CA GLU A 221 -13.94 24.18 -9.89
C GLU A 221 -12.87 24.39 -10.95
N LEU A 222 -12.48 23.30 -11.62
CA LEU A 222 -11.59 23.36 -12.78
C LEU A 222 -12.42 23.64 -14.03
N ARG A 223 -12.26 24.84 -14.59
CA ARG A 223 -13.01 25.28 -15.77
C ARG A 223 -12.10 25.49 -16.95
N SER A 224 -12.60 25.15 -18.15
CA SER A 224 -11.96 25.54 -19.40
C SER A 224 -12.10 27.04 -19.63
N ARG A 225 -11.07 27.65 -20.22
CA ARG A 225 -11.10 29.05 -20.66
C ARG A 225 -10.68 29.16 -22.11
N GLU A 226 -11.31 30.08 -22.83
CA GLU A 226 -10.85 30.46 -24.16
C GLU A 226 -9.56 31.27 -24.03
N LEU A 227 -8.53 30.84 -24.75
CA LEU A 227 -7.24 31.52 -24.81
C LEU A 227 -7.05 32.13 -26.18
N SER A 228 -6.59 33.39 -26.22
CA SER A 228 -6.12 33.99 -27.47
C SER A 228 -4.91 33.23 -28.02
N PRO A 229 -4.65 33.27 -29.35
CA PRO A 229 -3.48 32.63 -29.95
C PRO A 229 -2.15 33.04 -29.30
N GLU A 230 -2.04 34.29 -28.85
CA GLU A 230 -0.86 34.80 -28.14
C GLU A 230 -0.65 34.12 -26.78
N HIS A 231 -1.73 33.89 -26.02
CA HIS A 231 -1.64 33.19 -24.73
C HIS A 231 -1.32 31.71 -24.93
N GLN A 232 -1.88 31.08 -25.97
CA GLN A 232 -1.54 29.71 -26.33
C GLN A 232 -0.05 29.58 -26.71
N ALA A 233 0.48 30.53 -27.51
CA ALA A 233 1.89 30.57 -27.88
C ALA A 233 2.83 30.74 -26.69
N ARG A 234 2.36 31.33 -25.58
CA ARG A 234 3.10 31.48 -24.31
C ARG A 234 2.95 30.29 -23.37
N GLY A 235 2.27 29.22 -23.78
CA GLY A 235 2.09 28.01 -22.96
C GLY A 235 1.12 28.20 -21.78
N VAL A 236 0.24 29.20 -21.84
CA VAL A 236 -0.75 29.44 -20.80
C VAL A 236 -1.75 28.28 -20.75
N SER A 237 -2.04 27.76 -19.57
CA SER A 237 -2.97 26.62 -19.41
C SER A 237 -4.39 26.98 -19.90
N PRO A 238 -5.05 26.11 -20.71
CA PRO A 238 -6.43 26.30 -21.17
C PRO A 238 -7.48 26.00 -20.09
N VAL A 239 -7.04 25.66 -18.88
CA VAL A 239 -7.89 25.45 -17.72
C VAL A 239 -7.44 26.37 -16.58
N GLN A 240 -8.40 26.75 -15.72
CA GLN A 240 -8.14 27.51 -14.51
C GLN A 240 -9.05 27.04 -13.38
N TRP A 241 -8.58 27.20 -12.16
CA TRP A 241 -9.37 26.95 -10.96
C TRP A 241 -10.15 28.21 -10.57
N VAL A 242 -11.44 28.03 -10.31
CA VAL A 242 -12.37 29.11 -9.94
C VAL A 242 -13.04 28.73 -8.62
N LEU A 243 -13.06 29.67 -7.67
CA LEU A 243 -13.89 29.60 -6.47
C LEU A 243 -15.25 30.21 -6.75
N ALA A 244 -16.28 29.39 -6.69
CA ALA A 244 -17.69 29.78 -6.79
C ALA A 244 -18.34 29.77 -5.40
N PHE A 245 -19.02 30.87 -5.04
CA PHE A 245 -19.68 31.05 -3.75
C PHE A 245 -21.22 30.91 -3.89
N PRO A 246 -21.94 30.53 -2.82
CA PRO A 246 -23.40 30.39 -2.86
C PRO A 246 -24.18 31.66 -3.24
N ASP A 247 -23.59 32.84 -3.04
CA ASP A 247 -24.16 34.14 -3.41
C ASP A 247 -23.95 34.50 -4.89
N GLY A 248 -23.36 33.60 -5.68
CA GLY A 248 -23.10 33.77 -7.11
C GLY A 248 -21.80 34.52 -7.41
N ARG A 249 -21.01 34.94 -6.40
CA ARG A 249 -19.68 35.49 -6.63
C ARG A 249 -18.74 34.39 -7.13
N GLU A 250 -17.84 34.77 -8.03
CA GLU A 250 -16.77 33.90 -8.53
C GLU A 250 -15.44 34.64 -8.48
N GLN A 251 -14.37 33.92 -8.13
CA GLN A 251 -13.01 34.44 -8.10
C GLN A 251 -12.04 33.40 -8.64
N VAL A 252 -11.02 33.84 -9.39
CA VAL A 252 -9.97 32.94 -9.87
C VAL A 252 -9.07 32.58 -8.69
N ALA A 253 -8.88 31.28 -8.45
CA ALA A 253 -8.00 30.79 -7.41
C ALA A 253 -6.53 30.88 -7.84
N SER A 254 -5.62 30.96 -6.86
CA SER A 254 -4.19 30.76 -7.09
C SER A 254 -3.98 29.36 -7.68
N PRO A 255 -3.38 29.22 -8.87
CA PRO A 255 -3.15 27.92 -9.50
C PRO A 255 -2.34 26.98 -8.62
N ASP A 256 -1.28 27.48 -8.00
CA ASP A 256 -0.37 26.67 -7.18
C ASP A 256 -1.07 26.15 -5.93
N HIS A 257 -1.87 26.99 -5.26
CA HIS A 257 -2.60 26.60 -4.05
C HIS A 257 -3.75 25.65 -4.37
N ALA A 258 -4.49 25.89 -5.45
CA ALA A 258 -5.56 25.00 -5.87
C ALA A 258 -5.03 23.61 -6.28
N ILE A 259 -3.91 23.56 -7.00
CA ILE A 259 -3.23 22.29 -7.34
C ILE A 259 -2.74 21.61 -6.06
N ALA A 260 -2.05 22.33 -5.17
CA ALA A 260 -1.53 21.77 -3.93
C ALA A 260 -2.65 21.21 -3.04
N TYR A 261 -3.77 21.91 -2.90
CA TYR A 261 -4.92 21.44 -2.13
C TYR A 261 -5.53 20.17 -2.72
N THR A 262 -5.74 20.12 -4.04
CA THR A 262 -6.35 18.95 -4.70
C THR A 262 -5.42 17.72 -4.69
N VAL A 263 -4.11 17.92 -4.86
CA VAL A 263 -3.11 16.87 -4.67
C VAL A 263 -3.08 16.41 -3.22
N PHE A 264 -3.07 17.34 -2.27
CA PHE A 264 -3.11 17.04 -0.84
C PHE A 264 -4.30 16.13 -0.49
N LEU A 265 -5.52 16.49 -0.91
CA LEU A 265 -6.72 15.69 -0.68
C LEU A 265 -6.59 14.24 -1.19
N SER A 266 -5.89 14.04 -2.30
CA SER A 266 -5.64 12.72 -2.89
C SER A 266 -4.56 11.92 -2.17
N LEU A 267 -3.69 12.58 -1.39
CA LEU A 267 -2.57 12.00 -0.66
C LEU A 267 -2.78 11.95 0.85
N VAL A 268 -3.85 12.54 1.39
CA VAL A 268 -4.11 12.52 2.83
C VAL A 268 -4.26 11.09 3.31
N ARG A 269 -3.41 10.71 4.27
CA ARG A 269 -3.46 9.41 4.92
C ARG A 269 -4.26 9.47 6.22
N TRP A 270 -5.06 8.44 6.48
CA TRP A 270 -5.69 8.27 7.78
C TRP A 270 -4.72 7.63 8.78
N SER A 271 -4.94 7.89 10.08
CA SER A 271 -4.16 7.32 11.18
C SER A 271 -4.73 6.00 11.67
N MET A 272 -6.06 5.86 11.68
CA MET A 272 -6.73 4.60 12.01
C MET A 272 -8.12 4.50 11.38
N VAL A 273 -8.61 3.27 11.24
CA VAL A 273 -10.02 2.99 10.94
C VAL A 273 -10.79 2.93 12.26
N LEU A 274 -11.95 3.59 12.30
CA LEU A 274 -12.82 3.65 13.47
C LEU A 274 -14.04 2.76 13.27
N ASP A 275 -14.58 2.28 14.38
CA ASP A 275 -15.85 1.54 14.39
C ASP A 275 -17.01 2.48 14.00
N PRO A 276 -17.72 2.22 12.89
CA PRO A 276 -18.84 3.05 12.46
C PRO A 276 -20.00 3.05 13.45
N ASP A 277 -20.19 2.00 14.26
CA ASP A 277 -21.26 1.94 15.26
C ASP A 277 -21.04 2.96 16.40
N ARG A 278 -19.80 3.45 16.55
CA ARG A 278 -19.43 4.47 17.53
C ARG A 278 -19.51 5.90 16.99
N ALA A 279 -20.06 6.11 15.79
CA ALA A 279 -20.13 7.42 15.16
C ALA A 279 -20.81 8.49 16.04
N GLU A 280 -21.85 8.11 16.80
CA GLU A 280 -22.53 9.04 17.71
C GLU A 280 -21.65 9.44 18.89
N GLU A 281 -20.96 8.47 19.53
CA GLU A 281 -20.00 8.72 20.62
C GLU A 281 -18.85 9.63 20.18
N LEU A 282 -18.45 9.49 18.91
CA LEU A 282 -17.41 10.29 18.27
C LEU A 282 -17.90 11.69 17.84
N GLY A 283 -19.18 12.02 18.09
CA GLY A 283 -19.74 13.34 17.83
C GLY A 283 -20.07 13.59 16.35
N MET A 284 -20.20 12.56 15.52
CA MET A 284 -20.49 12.70 14.08
C MET A 284 -21.86 13.35 13.78
N GLN A 285 -22.71 13.54 14.79
CA GLN A 285 -23.96 14.31 14.69
C GLN A 285 -23.71 15.84 14.58
N ARG A 286 -22.50 16.31 14.94
CA ARG A 286 -22.11 17.72 14.88
C ARG A 286 -20.82 17.87 14.08
N LEU A 287 -20.97 17.99 12.77
CA LEU A 287 -19.84 18.06 11.85
C LEU A 287 -19.10 19.41 11.95
N SER A 288 -17.78 19.34 11.95
CA SER A 288 -16.87 20.50 11.78
C SER A 288 -16.84 21.01 10.33
N GLY A 289 -17.17 20.14 9.38
CA GLY A 289 -17.29 20.50 7.99
C GLY A 289 -17.52 19.30 7.07
N ARG A 290 -17.68 19.59 5.79
CA ARG A 290 -17.89 18.63 4.71
C ARG A 290 -17.05 19.02 3.52
N VAL A 291 -16.53 18.01 2.84
CA VAL A 291 -15.85 18.15 1.55
C VAL A 291 -16.50 17.19 0.58
N LEU A 292 -17.13 17.73 -0.47
CA LEU A 292 -17.68 16.94 -1.57
C LEU A 292 -16.71 17.00 -2.75
N LEU A 293 -16.15 15.85 -3.08
CA LEU A 293 -15.20 15.66 -4.17
C LEU A 293 -15.94 15.22 -5.43
N GLY A 294 -15.62 15.86 -6.55
CA GLY A 294 -16.14 15.55 -7.87
C GLY A 294 -15.01 15.30 -8.87
N THR A 295 -15.27 14.38 -9.78
CA THR A 295 -14.45 14.14 -10.97
C THR A 295 -15.34 14.12 -12.22
N LYS A 296 -14.77 13.84 -13.39
CA LYS A 296 -15.57 13.70 -14.62
C LYS A 296 -16.21 12.32 -14.76
N GLN A 297 -15.62 11.28 -14.15
CA GLN A 297 -16.00 9.88 -14.40
C GLN A 297 -16.56 9.18 -13.16
N ALA A 298 -16.09 9.53 -11.97
CA ALA A 298 -16.47 8.87 -10.73
C ALA A 298 -17.73 9.50 -10.12
N ALA A 299 -18.47 8.69 -9.37
CA ALA A 299 -19.53 9.20 -8.51
C ALA A 299 -18.93 10.15 -7.45
N PRO A 300 -19.61 11.26 -7.10
CA PRO A 300 -19.12 12.17 -6.07
C PRO A 300 -18.87 11.45 -4.74
N MET A 301 -17.86 11.91 -4.00
CA MET A 301 -17.50 11.39 -2.69
C MET A 301 -17.61 12.49 -1.64
N LEU A 302 -18.40 12.27 -0.61
CA LEU A 302 -18.53 13.13 0.55
C LEU A 302 -17.62 12.65 1.68
N LEU A 303 -16.74 13.53 2.13
CA LEU A 303 -16.00 13.42 3.37
C LEU A 303 -16.66 14.33 4.41
N ALA A 304 -17.20 13.74 5.48
CA ALA A 304 -17.81 14.47 6.58
C ALA A 304 -16.90 14.42 7.80
N PHE A 305 -16.50 15.60 8.30
CA PHE A 305 -15.53 15.73 9.39
C PHE A 305 -16.27 16.01 10.70
N GLY A 306 -16.07 15.18 11.71
CA GLY A 306 -16.58 15.39 13.06
C GLY A 306 -15.74 16.37 13.89
N PRO A 307 -16.04 16.52 15.20
CA PRO A 307 -15.22 17.32 16.10
C PRO A 307 -13.90 16.62 16.44
N ALA A 308 -12.84 17.38 16.71
CA ALA A 308 -11.60 16.80 17.21
C ALA A 308 -11.81 16.13 18.59
N SER A 309 -11.31 14.91 18.75
CA SER A 309 -11.27 14.18 20.01
C SER A 309 -10.23 14.76 20.97
N ARG A 310 -10.17 14.24 22.19
CA ARG A 310 -9.15 14.62 23.18
C ARG A 310 -7.72 14.27 22.73
N ASP A 311 -7.58 13.27 21.88
CA ASP A 311 -6.29 12.81 21.35
C ASP A 311 -5.88 13.57 20.08
N GLU A 312 -6.52 14.72 19.82
CA GLU A 312 -6.27 15.57 18.64
C GLU A 312 -6.49 14.81 17.30
N LEU A 313 -7.39 13.82 17.31
CA LEU A 313 -7.83 13.10 16.11
C LEU A 313 -9.23 13.59 15.68
N VAL A 314 -9.43 13.77 14.39
CA VAL A 314 -10.71 14.14 13.79
C VAL A 314 -11.30 12.91 13.11
N PRO A 315 -12.50 12.44 13.51
CA PRO A 315 -13.20 11.38 12.80
C PRO A 315 -13.74 11.93 11.47
N VAL A 316 -13.62 11.12 10.42
CA VAL A 316 -13.99 11.45 9.04
C VAL A 316 -14.81 10.30 8.48
N ALA A 317 -16.08 10.53 8.19
CA ALA A 317 -16.90 9.57 7.46
C ALA A 317 -16.70 9.75 5.95
N ASN A 318 -16.38 8.65 5.26
CA ASN A 318 -16.31 8.59 3.81
C ASN A 318 -17.55 7.86 3.30
N ASP A 319 -18.44 8.60 2.64
CA ASP A 319 -19.74 8.06 2.21
C ASP A 319 -19.62 7.05 1.05
N TRP A 320 -18.59 7.16 0.21
CA TRP A 320 -18.38 6.29 -0.93
C TRP A 320 -17.78 4.97 -0.48
N ALA A 321 -16.76 5.04 0.38
CA ALA A 321 -16.10 3.88 0.97
C ALA A 321 -16.99 3.17 2.01
N LYS A 322 -17.96 3.90 2.59
CA LYS A 322 -18.79 3.48 3.74
C LYS A 322 -17.95 3.16 4.97
N THR A 323 -16.95 4.00 5.24
CA THR A 323 -15.99 3.83 6.34
C THR A 323 -15.97 5.06 7.25
N LEU A 324 -15.57 4.83 8.50
CA LEU A 324 -15.22 5.89 9.45
C LEU A 324 -13.72 5.81 9.72
N LEU A 325 -13.02 6.92 9.50
CA LEU A 325 -11.56 7.02 9.57
C LEU A 325 -11.19 8.12 10.57
N ALA A 326 -9.95 8.14 11.06
CA ALA A 326 -9.44 9.26 11.86
C ALA A 326 -8.19 9.87 11.22
N VAL A 327 -8.09 11.20 11.25
CA VAL A 327 -6.89 11.95 10.85
C VAL A 327 -6.41 12.85 11.98
N PRO A 328 -5.13 13.26 11.99
CA PRO A 328 -4.67 14.30 12.90
C PRO A 328 -5.45 15.60 12.69
N LYS A 329 -5.71 16.34 13.77
CA LYS A 329 -6.48 17.60 13.73
C LYS A 329 -5.92 18.62 12.75
N GLN A 330 -4.60 18.73 12.65
CA GLN A 330 -3.95 19.63 11.69
C GLN A 330 -4.29 19.26 10.23
N VAL A 331 -4.33 17.96 9.93
CA VAL A 331 -4.76 17.44 8.62
C VAL A 331 -6.24 17.74 8.38
N GLY A 332 -7.10 17.52 9.38
CA GLY A 332 -8.52 17.84 9.30
C GLY A 332 -8.78 19.33 9.01
N LEU A 333 -7.97 20.23 9.57
CA LEU A 333 -8.03 21.67 9.27
C LEU A 333 -7.61 21.97 7.82
N LEU A 334 -6.54 21.35 7.33
CA LEU A 334 -6.07 21.50 5.94
C LEU A 334 -7.04 20.92 4.90
N CYS A 335 -7.89 19.96 5.29
CA CYS A 335 -8.96 19.44 4.44
C CYS A 335 -10.13 20.43 4.27
N LEU A 336 -10.30 21.36 5.22
CA LEU A 336 -11.39 22.34 5.23
C LEU A 336 -10.83 23.76 5.11
N PRO A 337 -10.12 24.14 4.04
CA PRO A 337 -9.45 25.44 4.00
C PRO A 337 -10.45 26.59 3.91
N ARG A 338 -9.99 27.77 4.32
CA ARG A 338 -10.73 29.01 4.07
C ARG A 338 -10.49 29.50 2.64
N PRO A 339 -11.45 30.22 2.02
CA PRO A 339 -11.29 30.73 0.66
C PRO A 339 -10.03 31.58 0.46
N GLU A 340 -9.64 32.35 1.48
CA GLU A 340 -8.47 33.24 1.40
C GLU A 340 -7.17 32.46 1.15
N GLU A 341 -7.06 31.24 1.71
CA GLU A 341 -5.89 30.37 1.52
C GLU A 341 -5.75 29.90 0.07
N LEU A 342 -6.85 29.84 -0.69
CA LEU A 342 -6.88 29.47 -2.10
C LEU A 342 -6.78 30.68 -3.04
N LEU A 343 -7.00 31.90 -2.54
CA LEU A 343 -6.92 33.14 -3.31
C LEU A 343 -5.54 33.82 -3.18
N ASP A 344 -4.87 33.68 -2.03
CA ASP A 344 -3.63 34.39 -1.74
C ASP A 344 -2.42 33.76 -2.45
N ALA A 345 -2.17 34.20 -3.68
CA ALA A 345 -1.01 33.76 -4.47
C ALA A 345 0.34 34.27 -3.93
N ALA A 346 0.35 35.25 -3.02
CA ALA A 346 1.58 35.82 -2.46
C ALA A 346 1.95 35.22 -1.09
N GLY A 347 0.97 34.65 -0.40
CA GLY A 347 1.14 33.97 0.88
C GLY A 347 1.82 32.61 0.76
N PRO A 348 2.27 32.05 1.91
CA PRO A 348 2.82 30.70 1.94
C PRO A 348 1.72 29.67 1.62
N ASN A 349 2.06 28.68 0.78
CA ASN A 349 1.17 27.55 0.48
C ASN A 349 1.04 26.63 1.71
N PRO A 350 -0.16 26.51 2.33
CA PRO A 350 -0.36 25.72 3.56
C PRO A 350 -0.11 24.22 3.39
N TRP A 351 -0.25 23.69 2.18
CA TRP A 351 -0.11 22.26 1.89
C TRP A 351 1.32 21.86 1.53
N GLU A 352 2.17 22.82 1.18
CA GLU A 352 3.55 22.55 0.74
C GLU A 352 4.35 21.68 1.72
N PRO A 353 4.35 21.94 3.05
CA PRO A 353 5.11 21.11 3.98
C PRO A 353 4.70 19.63 3.95
N TRP A 354 3.39 19.38 3.78
CA TRP A 354 2.81 18.04 3.69
C TRP A 354 3.18 17.34 2.38
N LEU A 355 3.14 18.08 1.26
CA LEU A 355 3.47 17.53 -0.04
C LEU A 355 4.95 17.17 -0.17
N VAL A 356 5.84 17.96 0.45
CA VAL A 356 7.26 17.66 0.52
C VAL A 356 7.52 16.40 1.34
N GLU A 357 6.86 16.24 2.49
CA GLU A 357 6.98 15.04 3.33
C GLU A 357 6.44 13.79 2.61
N ALA A 358 5.26 13.89 1.98
CA ALA A 358 4.70 12.80 1.19
C ALA A 358 5.62 12.40 0.03
N SER A 359 6.21 13.37 -0.66
CA SER A 359 7.16 13.13 -1.76
C SER A 359 8.42 12.41 -1.27
N ARG A 360 8.93 12.78 -0.08
CA ARG A 360 10.08 12.10 0.53
C ARG A 360 9.76 10.65 0.86
N ALA A 361 8.63 10.40 1.51
CA ALA A 361 8.19 9.04 1.84
C ALA A 361 8.01 8.17 0.58
N MET A 362 7.52 8.74 -0.52
CA MET A 362 7.41 8.04 -1.80
C MET A 362 8.77 7.69 -2.43
N LEU A 363 9.79 8.53 -2.22
CA LEU A 363 11.15 8.25 -2.70
C LEU A 363 11.86 7.20 -1.86
N GLU A 364 11.60 7.17 -0.55
CA GLU A 364 12.16 6.17 0.38
C GLU A 364 11.51 4.78 0.24
N ALA A 365 10.28 4.72 -0.29
CA ALA A 365 9.56 3.47 -0.54
C ALA A 365 9.89 2.79 -1.89
N ARG A 366 10.81 3.35 -2.69
CA ARG A 366 11.31 2.80 -3.96
C ARG A 366 12.73 2.29 -3.79
#